data_AF-S4NLT0-F1
#
_entry.id   AF-S4NLT0-F1
#
_cell.length_a   1.000
_cell.length_b   1.000
_cell.length_c   1.000
_cell.angle_alpha   90.00
_cell.angle_beta   90.00
_cell.angle_gamma   90.00
#
_symmetry.space_group_name_H-M   'P 1'
#
loop_
_entity.id
_entity.type
_entity.pdbx_description
1 polymer ?
#
loop_
_entity_poly.entity_id
_entity_poly.type
_entity_poly.pdbx_seq_one_letter_code
_entity_poly.pdbx_strand_id
1 'polypeptide(L)'
;MKTLILISHPKFEDSGTQQFLKTSFYSLDDVKYQVIDELYADTGKIDIDKEQAALKAFDRIVFQFPMYWYSSPASLKQFMDDVFTRNYIVANRSLKTKELGIVVTLGDAEADFQAGGPEAFTISELLRPFQAFAHKAGMQYLKPFVVDQFGYMDPTQKQRMLIDYLQYLSAEMPLNLANREQWLVGRLQATKEGKSDEQQQAIDLVINSIEDQQNNVESLKEDVKMIRDQEE
;
A
#
# COMPACT_ATOMS: atom_id res chain seq x y z
N MET A 1 5.33 -0.30 -12.64
CA MET A 1 5.12 -1.33 -11.61
C MET A 1 3.62 -1.54 -11.50
N LYS A 2 3.15 -2.79 -11.59
CA LYS A 2 1.72 -3.11 -11.50
C LYS A 2 1.34 -3.63 -10.13
N THR A 3 0.23 -3.14 -9.58
CA THR A 3 -0.23 -3.50 -8.25
C THR A 3 -1.62 -4.12 -8.30
N LEU A 4 -1.79 -5.28 -7.65
CA LEU A 4 -3.09 -5.91 -7.43
C LEU A 4 -3.48 -5.80 -5.96
N ILE A 5 -4.66 -5.24 -5.70
CA ILE A 5 -5.25 -5.12 -4.37
C ILE A 5 -6.32 -6.17 -4.21
N LEU A 6 -6.09 -7.10 -3.30
CA LEU A 6 -7.04 -8.11 -2.86
C LEU A 6 -7.77 -7.58 -1.63
N ILE A 7 -9.02 -7.15 -1.83
CA ILE A 7 -9.86 -6.58 -0.78
C ILE A 7 -10.70 -7.69 -0.17
N SER A 8 -10.59 -7.85 1.15
CA SER A 8 -11.46 -8.73 1.94
C SER A 8 -12.23 -7.87 2.94
N HIS A 9 -13.53 -7.71 2.69
CA HIS A 9 -14.42 -6.92 3.51
C HIS A 9 -15.87 -7.41 3.33
N PRO A 10 -16.46 -8.12 4.30
CA PRO A 10 -17.79 -8.74 4.15
C PRO A 10 -18.93 -7.75 3.84
N LYS A 11 -18.78 -6.48 4.21
CA LYS A 11 -19.71 -5.39 3.91
C LYS A 11 -19.04 -4.26 3.11
N PHE A 12 -18.38 -4.61 2.00
CA PHE A 12 -17.56 -3.67 1.23
C PHE A 12 -18.33 -2.41 0.79
N GLU A 13 -19.56 -2.60 0.29
CA GLU A 13 -20.41 -1.50 -0.18
C GLU A 13 -20.83 -0.53 0.94
N ASP A 14 -21.02 -1.01 2.17
CA ASP A 14 -21.42 -0.19 3.32
C ASP A 14 -20.24 0.51 4.02
N SER A 15 -19.00 0.24 3.58
CA SER A 15 -17.80 0.70 4.27
C SER A 15 -17.32 2.06 3.75
N GLY A 16 -17.57 3.12 4.51
CA GLY A 16 -17.15 4.48 4.15
C GLY A 16 -15.64 4.62 3.88
N THR A 17 -14.80 3.89 4.65
CA THR A 17 -13.35 3.87 4.43
C THR A 17 -12.99 3.22 3.09
N GLN A 18 -13.57 2.07 2.78
CA GLN A 18 -13.28 1.36 1.53
C GLN A 18 -13.76 2.13 0.32
N GLN A 19 -14.95 2.74 0.39
CA GLN A 19 -15.48 3.60 -0.67
C GLN A 19 -14.60 4.83 -0.90
N PHE A 20 -14.05 5.42 0.16
CA PHE A 20 -13.09 6.52 0.01
C PHE A 20 -11.79 6.05 -0.66
N LEU A 21 -11.21 4.93 -0.22
CA LEU A 21 -10.00 4.38 -0.83
C LEU A 21 -10.23 3.94 -2.28
N LYS A 22 -11.45 3.49 -2.64
CA LYS A 22 -11.82 3.12 -4.02
C LYS A 22 -11.65 4.26 -5.01
N THR A 23 -11.75 5.51 -4.57
CA THR A 23 -11.51 6.68 -5.43
C THR A 23 -10.09 6.72 -6.02
N SER A 24 -9.12 6.15 -5.31
CA SER A 24 -7.74 6.02 -5.79
C SER A 24 -7.62 5.19 -7.06
N PHE A 25 -8.51 4.22 -7.28
CA PHE A 25 -8.44 3.28 -8.39
C PHE A 25 -8.74 3.93 -9.74
N TYR A 26 -9.47 5.05 -9.74
CA TYR A 26 -9.68 5.86 -10.94
C TYR A 26 -8.46 6.72 -11.30
N SER A 27 -7.51 6.85 -10.38
CA SER A 27 -6.37 7.75 -10.52
C SER A 27 -5.08 7.03 -10.95
N LEU A 28 -5.03 5.69 -10.89
CA LEU A 28 -3.83 4.88 -11.13
C LEU A 28 -4.14 3.73 -12.11
N ASP A 29 -3.67 3.83 -13.34
CA ASP A 29 -3.97 2.84 -14.40
C ASP A 29 -3.35 1.46 -14.13
N ASP A 30 -2.17 1.44 -13.51
CA ASP A 30 -1.41 0.23 -13.18
C ASP A 30 -1.86 -0.45 -11.87
N VAL A 31 -2.83 0.13 -11.18
CA VAL A 31 -3.44 -0.46 -9.98
C VAL A 31 -4.76 -1.11 -10.37
N LYS A 32 -4.93 -2.38 -9.99
CA LYS A 32 -6.20 -3.11 -10.10
C LYS A 32 -6.61 -3.60 -8.73
N TYR A 33 -7.91 -3.78 -8.54
CA TYR A 33 -8.46 -4.33 -7.31
C TYR A 33 -9.42 -5.48 -7.62
N GLN A 34 -9.57 -6.36 -6.65
CA GLN A 34 -10.51 -7.47 -6.64
C GLN A 34 -11.11 -7.55 -5.23
N VAL A 35 -12.43 -7.55 -5.13
CA VAL A 35 -13.14 -7.76 -3.85
C VAL A 35 -13.43 -9.26 -3.73
N ILE A 36 -12.70 -9.95 -2.87
CA ILE A 36 -12.77 -11.42 -2.72
C ILE A 36 -14.19 -11.84 -2.35
N ASP A 37 -14.82 -11.13 -1.42
CA ASP A 37 -16.16 -11.43 -0.92
C ASP A 37 -17.23 -11.33 -2.03
N GLU A 38 -17.08 -10.41 -2.99
CA GLU A 38 -18.01 -10.24 -4.10
C GLU A 38 -17.77 -11.27 -5.21
N LEU A 39 -16.51 -11.53 -5.55
CA LEU A 39 -16.15 -12.44 -6.65
C LEU A 39 -16.66 -13.87 -6.43
N TYR A 40 -16.82 -14.28 -5.18
CA TYR A 40 -17.20 -15.64 -4.81
C TYR A 40 -18.47 -15.73 -3.95
N ALA A 41 -19.23 -14.62 -3.83
CA ALA A 41 -20.49 -14.59 -3.10
C ALA A 41 -21.47 -15.67 -3.59
N ASP A 42 -21.58 -15.84 -4.92
CA ASP A 42 -22.55 -16.73 -5.55
C ASP A 42 -22.08 -18.19 -5.64
N THR A 43 -20.78 -18.42 -5.85
CA THR A 43 -20.23 -19.75 -6.10
C THR A 43 -19.74 -20.44 -4.84
N GLY A 44 -19.33 -19.67 -3.82
CA GLY A 44 -18.66 -20.16 -2.61
C GLY A 44 -17.33 -20.89 -2.89
N LYS A 45 -16.83 -20.83 -4.13
CA LYS A 45 -15.65 -21.56 -4.59
C LYS A 45 -14.73 -20.65 -5.37
N ILE A 46 -13.48 -20.62 -4.93
CA ILE A 46 -12.41 -19.83 -5.53
C ILE A 46 -11.89 -20.54 -6.78
N ASP A 47 -11.77 -19.80 -7.88
CA ASP A 47 -11.15 -20.28 -9.12
C ASP A 47 -9.63 -20.13 -9.00
N ILE A 48 -8.98 -21.18 -8.49
CA ILE A 48 -7.56 -21.18 -8.16
C ILE A 48 -6.69 -20.83 -9.37
N ASP A 49 -6.98 -21.40 -10.55
CA ASP A 49 -6.16 -21.20 -11.76
C ASP A 49 -6.29 -19.77 -12.28
N LYS A 50 -7.50 -19.22 -12.26
CA LYS A 50 -7.76 -17.81 -12.63
C LYS A 50 -6.99 -16.85 -11.71
N GLU A 51 -7.06 -17.04 -10.40
CA GLU A 51 -6.39 -16.15 -9.45
C GLU A 51 -4.87 -16.28 -9.51
N GLN A 52 -4.35 -17.50 -9.62
CA GLN A 52 -2.91 -17.71 -9.82
C GLN A 52 -2.40 -17.10 -11.13
N ALA A 53 -3.22 -17.08 -12.19
CA ALA A 53 -2.90 -16.42 -13.45
C ALA A 53 -2.93 -14.88 -13.30
N ALA A 54 -3.94 -14.33 -12.62
CA ALA A 54 -4.02 -12.90 -12.34
C ALA A 54 -2.79 -12.40 -11.57
N LEU A 55 -2.42 -13.08 -10.48
CA LEU A 55 -1.27 -12.75 -9.62
C LEU A 55 0.07 -12.69 -10.38
N LYS A 56 0.22 -13.42 -11.49
CA LYS A 56 1.46 -13.38 -12.29
C LYS A 56 1.68 -12.01 -12.95
N ALA A 57 0.61 -11.32 -13.32
CA ALA A 57 0.65 -10.07 -14.08
C ALA A 57 1.02 -8.83 -13.24
N PHE A 58 1.16 -8.98 -11.92
CA PHE A 58 1.40 -7.88 -10.99
C PHE A 58 2.69 -8.05 -10.21
N ASP A 59 3.39 -6.95 -9.96
CA ASP A 59 4.67 -6.92 -9.25
C ASP A 59 4.45 -6.83 -7.73
N ARG A 60 3.43 -6.08 -7.33
CA ARG A 60 3.03 -5.86 -5.93
C ARG A 60 1.63 -6.43 -5.70
N ILE A 61 1.50 -7.25 -4.65
CA ILE A 61 0.22 -7.75 -4.18
C ILE A 61 -0.09 -7.08 -2.85
N VAL A 62 -1.28 -6.50 -2.70
CA VAL A 62 -1.72 -5.82 -1.50
C VAL A 62 -2.92 -6.54 -0.92
N PHE A 63 -2.84 -6.97 0.33
CA PHE A 63 -4.02 -7.44 1.06
C PHE A 63 -4.63 -6.26 1.79
N GLN A 64 -5.91 -5.96 1.51
CA GLN A 64 -6.62 -4.85 2.10
C GLN A 64 -7.84 -5.35 2.87
N PHE A 65 -7.90 -5.07 4.17
CA PHE A 65 -8.97 -5.61 5.02
C PHE A 65 -9.17 -4.80 6.30
N PRO A 66 -10.37 -4.82 6.91
CA PRO A 66 -10.56 -4.38 8.27
C PRO A 66 -10.00 -5.41 9.24
N MET A 67 -9.35 -4.95 10.32
CA MET A 67 -8.89 -5.85 11.37
C MET A 67 -10.07 -6.37 12.18
N TYR A 68 -10.38 -7.65 12.04
CA TYR A 68 -11.41 -8.34 12.82
C TYR A 68 -10.74 -9.27 13.80
N TRP A 69 -10.95 -9.04 15.09
CA TRP A 69 -10.35 -9.83 16.17
C TRP A 69 -8.85 -10.05 15.96
N TYR A 70 -8.13 -8.96 15.77
CA TYR A 70 -6.67 -8.97 15.59
C TYR A 70 -6.16 -9.74 14.36
N SER A 71 -7.04 -10.01 13.39
CA SER A 71 -6.70 -10.73 12.16
C SER A 71 -7.47 -10.20 10.95
N SER A 72 -7.32 -10.86 9.80
CA SER A 72 -8.13 -10.59 8.62
C SER A 72 -9.51 -11.25 8.71
N PRO A 73 -10.49 -10.79 7.91
CA PRO A 73 -11.74 -11.53 7.72
C PRO A 73 -11.48 -12.93 7.15
N ALA A 74 -12.45 -13.82 7.35
CA ALA A 74 -12.35 -15.22 6.95
C ALA A 74 -12.11 -15.42 5.45
N SER A 75 -12.68 -14.54 4.62
CA SER A 75 -12.55 -14.62 3.16
C SER A 75 -11.11 -14.48 2.68
N LEU A 76 -10.31 -13.59 3.28
CA LEU A 76 -8.88 -13.50 2.95
C LEU A 76 -8.15 -14.79 3.34
N LYS A 77 -8.44 -15.33 4.54
CA LYS A 77 -7.79 -16.56 5.00
C LYS A 77 -8.12 -17.74 4.08
N GLN A 78 -9.38 -17.87 3.67
CA GLN A 78 -9.81 -18.88 2.71
C GLN A 78 -9.11 -18.72 1.36
N PHE A 79 -9.04 -17.48 0.83
CA PHE A 79 -8.30 -17.19 -0.39
C PHE A 79 -6.84 -17.60 -0.27
N MET A 80 -6.21 -17.32 0.87
CA MET A 80 -4.82 -17.69 1.09
C MET A 80 -4.63 -19.22 1.07
N ASP A 81 -5.54 -19.97 1.71
CA ASP A 81 -5.45 -21.43 1.80
C ASP A 81 -5.69 -22.11 0.44
N ASP A 82 -6.63 -21.60 -0.34
CA ASP A 82 -7.01 -22.19 -1.63
C ASP A 82 -6.04 -21.79 -2.76
N VAL A 83 -5.69 -20.50 -2.87
CA VAL A 83 -4.91 -19.97 -4.00
C VAL A 83 -3.41 -20.22 -3.82
N PHE A 84 -2.86 -20.03 -2.61
CA PHE A 84 -1.43 -20.15 -2.35
C PHE A 84 -0.99 -21.58 -2.03
N THR A 85 -1.31 -22.50 -2.95
CA THR A 85 -0.96 -23.92 -2.83
C THR A 85 0.55 -24.13 -2.68
N ARG A 86 0.93 -25.27 -2.09
CA ARG A 86 2.34 -25.66 -1.94
C ARG A 86 3.09 -25.67 -3.28
N ASN A 87 2.45 -26.12 -4.36
CA ASN A 87 3.06 -26.14 -5.68
C ASN A 87 3.31 -24.71 -6.20
N TYR A 88 2.36 -23.81 -6.03
CA TYR A 88 2.51 -22.42 -6.47
C TYR A 88 3.60 -21.67 -5.69
N ILE A 89 3.62 -21.83 -4.36
CA ILE A 89 4.53 -21.09 -3.47
C ILE A 89 5.93 -21.71 -3.43
N VAL A 90 6.03 -23.02 -3.20
CA VAL A 90 7.31 -23.68 -2.88
C VAL A 90 7.96 -24.27 -4.12
N ALA A 91 7.20 -25.01 -4.94
CA ALA A 91 7.74 -25.70 -6.10
C ALA A 91 8.03 -24.72 -7.25
N ASN A 92 7.04 -23.91 -7.62
CA ASN A 92 7.14 -22.97 -8.74
C ASN A 92 7.75 -21.63 -8.33
N ARG A 93 7.74 -21.31 -7.02
CA ARG A 93 8.22 -20.03 -6.49
C ARG A 93 7.58 -18.82 -7.21
N SER A 94 6.29 -18.93 -7.54
CA SER A 94 5.58 -17.99 -8.42
C SER A 94 5.50 -16.56 -7.88
N LEU A 95 5.65 -16.37 -6.57
CA LEU A 95 5.61 -15.07 -5.91
C LEU A 95 7.00 -14.54 -5.55
N LYS A 96 8.07 -15.25 -5.89
CA LYS A 96 9.43 -14.81 -5.57
C LYS A 96 9.68 -13.41 -6.17
N THR A 97 10.36 -12.56 -5.41
CA THR A 97 10.70 -11.16 -5.73
C THR A 97 9.52 -10.20 -5.87
N LYS A 98 8.27 -10.66 -5.75
CA LYS A 98 7.11 -9.78 -5.66
C LYS A 98 7.04 -9.12 -4.29
N GLU A 99 6.34 -8.00 -4.20
CA GLU A 99 6.12 -7.30 -2.95
C GLU A 99 4.78 -7.71 -2.33
N LEU A 100 4.75 -7.89 -1.01
CA LEU A 100 3.52 -8.04 -0.24
C LEU A 100 3.29 -6.79 0.60
N GLY A 101 2.24 -6.04 0.27
CA GLY A 101 1.72 -4.96 1.10
C GLY A 101 0.52 -5.41 1.92
N ILE A 102 0.40 -4.87 3.13
CA ILE A 102 -0.83 -4.96 3.93
C ILE A 102 -1.43 -3.55 4.06
N VAL A 103 -2.73 -3.42 3.84
CA VAL A 103 -3.53 -2.22 4.15
C VAL A 103 -4.58 -2.66 5.15
N VAL A 104 -4.46 -2.19 6.38
CA VAL A 104 -5.35 -2.60 7.46
C VAL A 104 -6.12 -1.41 8.01
N THR A 105 -7.43 -1.54 8.12
CA THR A 105 -8.28 -0.51 8.75
C THR A 105 -8.63 -0.90 10.18
N LEU A 106 -8.50 0.04 11.12
CA LEU A 106 -8.72 -0.16 12.56
C LEU A 106 -9.86 0.71 13.06
N GLY A 107 -10.61 0.19 14.05
CA GLY A 107 -11.59 0.98 14.81
C GLY A 107 -10.91 1.84 15.88
N ASP A 108 -9.94 1.26 16.57
CA ASP A 108 -9.15 1.88 17.64
C ASP A 108 -7.96 2.67 17.09
N ALA A 109 -7.37 3.54 17.91
CA ALA A 109 -6.25 4.38 17.49
C ALA A 109 -4.99 3.54 17.30
N GLU A 110 -4.14 3.87 16.32
CA GLU A 110 -2.84 3.20 16.12
C GLU A 110 -1.98 3.28 17.40
N ALA A 111 -2.09 4.37 18.17
CA ALA A 111 -1.37 4.58 19.41
C ALA A 111 -1.74 3.59 20.55
N ASP A 112 -2.89 2.91 20.46
CA ASP A 112 -3.29 1.92 21.46
C ASP A 112 -2.56 0.58 21.29
N PHE A 113 -2.01 0.34 20.09
CA PHE A 113 -1.27 -0.88 19.72
C PHE A 113 0.20 -0.80 20.09
N GLN A 114 0.48 -0.85 21.40
CA GLN A 114 1.83 -0.89 21.93
C GLN A 114 1.90 -1.59 23.29
N ALA A 115 3.10 -1.98 23.70
CA ALA A 115 3.32 -2.54 25.03
C ALA A 115 2.88 -1.54 26.12
N GLY A 116 2.00 -1.98 27.03
CA GLY A 116 1.42 -1.13 28.07
C GLY A 116 0.24 -0.26 27.61
N GLY A 117 -0.09 -0.26 26.32
CA GLY A 117 -1.33 0.31 25.78
C GLY A 117 -2.54 -0.63 25.95
N PRO A 118 -3.76 -0.16 25.67
CA PRO A 118 -4.99 -0.95 25.81
C PRO A 118 -4.98 -2.26 25.02
N GLU A 119 -4.43 -2.25 23.80
CA GLU A 119 -4.37 -3.44 22.93
C GLU A 119 -3.16 -4.33 23.22
N ALA A 120 -2.22 -3.88 24.06
CA ALA A 120 -1.02 -4.57 24.55
C ALA A 120 0.02 -5.03 23.49
N PHE A 121 -0.33 -5.08 22.21
CA PHE A 121 0.51 -5.59 21.12
C PHE A 121 0.66 -4.56 20.02
N THR A 122 1.80 -4.55 19.35
CA THR A 122 1.95 -3.75 18.12
C THR A 122 1.21 -4.38 16.95
N ILE A 123 0.71 -3.55 16.03
CA ILE A 123 0.13 -4.01 14.75
C ILE A 123 1.09 -4.94 14.01
N SER A 124 2.37 -4.63 14.12
CA SER A 124 3.47 -5.43 13.62
C SER A 124 3.43 -6.87 14.14
N GLU A 125 3.28 -7.07 15.45
CA GLU A 125 3.14 -8.41 16.06
C GLU A 125 1.89 -9.14 15.57
N LEU A 126 0.76 -8.43 15.51
CA LEU A 126 -0.52 -9.00 15.07
C LEU A 126 -0.48 -9.47 13.61
N LEU A 127 0.27 -8.78 12.74
CA LEU A 127 0.40 -9.11 11.32
C LEU A 127 1.52 -10.10 11.00
N ARG A 128 2.19 -10.70 12.01
CA ARG A 128 3.28 -11.66 11.78
C ARG A 128 2.92 -12.87 10.92
N PRO A 129 1.69 -13.44 10.95
CA PRO A 129 1.33 -14.52 10.05
C PRO A 129 1.50 -14.14 8.56
N PHE A 130 1.16 -12.90 8.18
CA PHE A 130 1.33 -12.41 6.81
C PHE A 130 2.80 -12.18 6.45
N GLN A 131 3.59 -11.67 7.40
CA GLN A 131 5.04 -11.55 7.20
C GLN A 131 5.71 -12.92 7.02
N ALA A 132 5.32 -13.91 7.84
CA ALA A 132 5.83 -15.27 7.74
C ALA A 132 5.45 -15.91 6.39
N PHE A 133 4.22 -15.67 5.92
CA PHE A 133 3.77 -16.05 4.59
C PHE A 133 4.64 -15.41 3.49
N ALA A 134 4.84 -14.10 3.52
CA ALA A 134 5.66 -13.37 2.54
C ALA A 134 7.08 -13.93 2.48
N HIS A 135 7.69 -14.15 3.64
CA HIS A 135 9.02 -14.74 3.76
C HIS A 135 9.06 -16.15 3.16
N LYS A 136 8.06 -17.00 3.46
CA LYS A 136 7.98 -18.35 2.88
C LYS A 136 7.81 -18.33 1.36
N ALA A 137 7.08 -17.34 0.85
CA ALA A 137 6.85 -17.13 -0.57
C ALA A 137 8.01 -16.46 -1.32
N GLY A 138 9.05 -16.00 -0.60
CA GLY A 138 10.17 -15.27 -1.19
C GLY A 138 9.81 -13.86 -1.66
N MET A 139 8.78 -13.27 -1.05
CA MET A 139 8.30 -11.91 -1.31
C MET A 139 9.03 -10.90 -0.41
N GLN A 140 9.08 -9.65 -0.86
CA GLN A 140 9.47 -8.52 -0.02
C GLN A 140 8.26 -8.04 0.78
N TYR A 141 8.30 -8.21 2.10
CA TYR A 141 7.23 -7.72 2.98
C TYR A 141 7.39 -6.21 3.23
N LEU A 142 6.39 -5.44 2.83
CA LEU A 142 6.37 -3.99 3.02
C LEU A 142 5.88 -3.63 4.43
N LYS A 143 6.25 -2.43 4.90
CA LYS A 143 5.66 -1.87 6.13
C LYS A 143 4.14 -1.76 5.94
N PRO A 144 3.31 -2.33 6.84
CA PRO A 144 1.86 -2.21 6.74
C PRO A 144 1.41 -0.75 6.68
N PHE A 145 0.41 -0.48 5.84
CA PHE A 145 -0.30 0.78 5.80
C PHE A 145 -1.53 0.69 6.71
N VAL A 146 -1.54 1.51 7.76
CA VAL A 146 -2.58 1.49 8.79
C VAL A 146 -3.53 2.66 8.57
N VAL A 147 -4.83 2.38 8.61
CA VAL A 147 -5.88 3.39 8.59
C VAL A 147 -6.71 3.21 9.84
N ASP A 148 -6.36 3.93 10.90
CA ASP A 148 -7.10 3.94 12.15
C ASP A 148 -8.16 5.05 12.15
N GLN A 149 -9.26 4.84 12.88
CA GLN A 149 -10.19 5.92 13.22
C GLN A 149 -10.68 6.78 12.04
N PHE A 150 -10.79 6.22 10.83
CA PHE A 150 -11.09 6.96 9.60
C PHE A 150 -12.36 7.82 9.69
N GLY A 151 -13.38 7.33 10.41
CA GLY A 151 -14.63 8.05 10.66
C GLY A 151 -14.44 9.39 11.39
N TYR A 152 -13.38 9.51 12.19
CA TYR A 152 -13.04 10.70 12.99
C TYR A 152 -12.09 11.67 12.28
N MET A 153 -11.51 11.29 11.13
CA MET A 153 -10.61 12.15 10.38
C MET A 153 -11.35 13.31 9.71
N ASP A 154 -10.74 14.50 9.80
CA ASP A 154 -11.15 15.68 9.05
C ASP A 154 -10.83 15.56 7.54
N PRO A 155 -11.39 16.43 6.68
CA PRO A 155 -11.15 16.36 5.23
C PRO A 155 -9.66 16.46 4.82
N THR A 156 -8.87 17.27 5.52
CA THR A 156 -7.44 17.45 5.23
C THR A 156 -6.65 16.20 5.59
N GLN A 157 -6.95 15.60 6.74
CA GLN A 157 -6.36 14.33 7.17
C GLN A 157 -6.67 13.21 6.16
N LYS A 158 -7.93 13.11 5.72
CA LYS A 158 -8.34 12.14 4.69
C LYS A 158 -7.60 12.32 3.37
N GLN A 159 -7.41 13.57 2.92
CA GLN A 159 -6.64 13.86 1.70
C GLN A 159 -5.17 13.48 1.81
N ARG A 160 -4.51 13.80 2.94
CA ARG A 160 -3.12 13.41 3.18
C ARG A 160 -2.96 11.90 3.21
N MET A 161 -3.81 11.21 3.95
CA MET A 161 -3.85 9.75 4.00
C MET A 161 -4.07 9.15 2.60
N LEU A 162 -4.92 9.73 1.77
CA LEU A 162 -5.12 9.27 0.39
C LEU A 162 -3.83 9.40 -0.44
N ILE A 163 -3.07 10.49 -0.29
CA ILE A 163 -1.78 10.66 -0.98
C ILE A 163 -0.78 9.61 -0.51
N ASP A 164 -0.67 9.38 0.80
CA ASP A 164 0.21 8.35 1.35
C ASP A 164 -0.20 6.95 0.89
N TYR A 165 -1.49 6.68 0.79
CA TYR A 165 -2.03 5.43 0.25
C TYR A 165 -1.68 5.26 -1.24
N LEU A 166 -1.85 6.31 -2.06
CA LEU A 166 -1.48 6.29 -3.47
C LEU A 166 0.03 6.01 -3.66
N GLN A 167 0.88 6.63 -2.84
CA GLN A 167 2.31 6.33 -2.79
C GLN A 167 2.56 4.87 -2.42
N TYR A 168 1.89 4.37 -1.38
CA TYR A 168 2.01 2.98 -0.96
C TYR A 168 1.63 1.98 -2.06
N LEU A 169 0.68 2.33 -2.93
CA LEU A 169 0.26 1.47 -4.03
C LEU A 169 1.16 1.53 -5.26
N SER A 170 1.79 2.66 -5.56
CA SER A 170 2.41 2.90 -6.88
C SER A 170 3.83 3.47 -6.86
N ALA A 171 4.33 3.93 -5.72
CA ALA A 171 5.72 4.36 -5.58
C ALA A 171 6.67 3.17 -5.42
N GLU A 172 7.92 3.40 -5.82
CA GLU A 172 9.02 2.47 -5.65
C GLU A 172 9.39 2.35 -4.15
N MET A 173 9.58 1.12 -3.68
CA MET A 173 9.94 0.84 -2.29
C MET A 173 11.46 0.62 -2.14
N PRO A 174 12.06 0.99 -0.99
CA PRO A 174 11.43 1.54 0.21
C PRO A 174 10.98 2.99 0.00
N LEU A 175 9.91 3.39 0.70
CA LEU A 175 9.31 4.73 0.60
C LEU A 175 10.18 5.81 1.31
N ASN A 176 11.42 5.97 0.86
CA ASN A 176 12.34 7.01 1.30
C ASN A 176 11.98 8.37 0.68
N LEU A 177 12.61 9.46 1.15
CA LEU A 177 12.30 10.81 0.68
C LEU A 177 12.42 10.95 -0.85
N ALA A 178 13.51 10.46 -1.44
CA ALA A 178 13.76 10.57 -2.89
C ALA A 178 12.69 9.84 -3.71
N ASN A 179 12.33 8.61 -3.32
CA ASN A 179 11.29 7.84 -4.02
C ASN A 179 9.90 8.51 -3.91
N ARG A 180 9.62 9.19 -2.78
CA ARG A 180 8.37 9.95 -2.59
C ARG A 180 8.33 11.19 -3.47
N GLU A 181 9.43 11.93 -3.53
CA GLU A 181 9.56 13.14 -4.36
C GLU A 181 9.45 12.79 -5.84
N GLN A 182 10.19 11.79 -6.32
CA GLN A 182 10.09 11.31 -7.71
C GLN A 182 8.67 10.87 -8.07
N TRP A 183 8.02 10.13 -7.18
CA TRP A 183 6.62 9.74 -7.38
C TRP A 183 5.69 10.96 -7.45
N LEU A 184 5.87 11.93 -6.55
CA LEU A 184 5.03 13.12 -6.49
C LEU A 184 5.19 13.98 -7.74
N VAL A 185 6.43 14.22 -8.18
CA VAL A 185 6.75 14.94 -9.41
C VAL A 185 6.12 14.26 -10.62
N GLY A 186 6.30 12.94 -10.77
CA GLY A 186 5.68 12.18 -11.87
C GLY A 186 4.14 12.27 -11.87
N ARG A 187 3.51 12.28 -10.69
CA ARG A 187 2.06 12.46 -10.57
C ARG A 187 1.59 13.87 -10.92
N LEU A 188 2.34 14.89 -10.50
CA LEU A 188 2.06 16.28 -10.85
C LEU A 188 2.18 16.50 -12.36
N GLN A 189 3.19 15.93 -12.99
CA GLN A 189 3.36 15.94 -14.45
C GLN A 189 2.19 15.26 -15.16
N ALA A 190 1.78 14.06 -14.73
CA ALA A 190 0.62 13.39 -15.32
C ALA A 190 -0.70 14.17 -15.12
N THR A 191 -0.83 14.89 -14.00
CA THR A 191 -2.02 15.72 -13.71
C THR A 191 -2.04 17.01 -14.52
N LYS A 192 -0.91 17.44 -15.07
CA LYS A 192 -0.77 18.63 -15.92
C LYS A 192 -1.57 18.47 -17.22
N GLU A 193 -1.62 17.27 -17.78
CA GLU A 193 -2.35 16.98 -19.01
C GLU A 193 -3.86 17.27 -18.83
N GLY A 194 -4.41 18.11 -19.70
CA GLY A 194 -5.83 18.49 -19.67
C GLY A 194 -6.20 19.62 -18.70
N LYS A 195 -5.22 20.30 -18.09
CA LYS A 195 -5.43 21.52 -17.28
C LYS A 195 -5.27 22.80 -18.09
N SER A 196 -5.81 23.93 -17.58
CA SER A 196 -5.61 25.24 -18.20
C SER A 196 -4.17 25.71 -18.10
N ASP A 197 -3.73 26.62 -18.97
CA ASP A 197 -2.35 27.13 -18.99
C ASP A 197 -1.91 27.70 -17.63
N GLU A 198 -2.80 28.41 -16.93
CA GLU A 198 -2.53 28.96 -15.59
C GLU A 198 -2.31 27.83 -14.55
N GLN A 199 -3.12 26.77 -14.59
CA GLN A 199 -2.95 25.61 -13.71
C GLN A 199 -1.68 24.83 -14.04
N GLN A 200 -1.35 24.70 -15.33
CA GLN A 200 -0.11 24.06 -15.76
C GLN A 200 1.12 24.81 -15.25
N GLN A 201 1.13 26.15 -15.34
CA GLN A 201 2.21 26.97 -14.79
C GLN A 201 2.31 26.85 -13.27
N ALA A 202 1.19 26.83 -12.55
CA ALA A 202 1.19 26.63 -11.11
C ALA A 202 1.79 25.25 -10.72
N ILE A 203 1.46 24.20 -11.48
CA ILE A 203 2.05 22.86 -11.29
C ILE A 203 3.57 22.89 -11.55
N ASP A 204 4.02 23.55 -12.62
CA ASP A 204 5.45 23.67 -12.93
C ASP A 204 6.23 24.38 -11.82
N LEU A 205 5.67 25.44 -11.24
CA LEU A 205 6.28 26.13 -10.10
C LEU A 205 6.44 25.20 -8.89
N VAL A 206 5.44 24.35 -8.62
CA VAL A 206 5.51 23.38 -7.52
C VAL A 206 6.56 22.31 -7.80
N ILE A 207 6.61 21.78 -9.03
CA ILE A 207 7.62 20.79 -9.43
C ILE A 207 9.03 21.36 -9.27
N ASN A 208 9.29 22.53 -9.83
CA ASN A 208 10.61 23.17 -9.75
C ASN A 208 11.02 23.41 -8.28
N SER A 209 10.08 23.84 -7.43
CA SER A 209 10.34 24.03 -6.00
C SER A 209 10.74 22.72 -5.30
N ILE A 210 10.09 21.60 -5.63
CA ILE A 210 10.44 20.28 -5.08
C ILE A 210 11.84 19.86 -5.54
N GLU A 211 12.14 20.01 -6.83
CA GLU A 211 13.44 19.63 -7.41
C GLU A 211 14.58 20.49 -6.83
N ASP A 212 14.37 21.80 -6.66
CA ASP A 212 15.33 22.71 -6.03
C ASP A 212 15.60 22.33 -4.57
N GLN A 213 14.55 21.98 -3.81
CA GLN A 213 14.71 21.51 -2.43
C GLN A 213 15.45 20.18 -2.35
N GLN A 214 15.20 19.26 -3.29
CA GLN A 214 15.91 17.99 -3.37
C GLN A 214 17.41 18.21 -3.61
N ASN A 215 17.77 19.05 -4.59
CA ASN A 215 19.17 19.39 -4.87
C ASN A 215 19.86 20.01 -3.65
N ASN A 216 19.16 20.87 -2.91
CA ASN A 216 19.69 21.46 -1.68
C ASN A 216 19.92 20.40 -0.58
N VAL A 217 19.00 19.46 -0.39
CA VAL A 217 19.16 18.36 0.57
C VAL A 217 20.34 17.44 0.19
N GLU A 218 20.53 17.17 -1.10
CA GLU A 218 21.67 16.39 -1.60
C GLU A 218 23.00 17.10 -1.34
N SER A 219 23.10 18.40 -1.65
CA SER A 219 24.28 19.23 -1.34
C SER A 219 24.60 19.21 0.16
N LEU A 220 23.58 19.39 1.03
CA LEU A 220 23.78 19.37 2.49
C LEU A 220 24.28 18.00 2.99
N LYS A 221 23.83 16.90 2.38
CA LYS A 221 24.34 15.56 2.72
C LYS A 221 25.80 15.39 2.33
N GLU A 222 26.21 15.92 1.18
CA GLU A 222 27.61 15.91 0.75
C GLU A 222 28.49 16.73 1.68
N ASP A 223 28.05 17.93 2.07
CA ASP A 223 28.75 18.79 3.03
C ASP A 223 28.94 18.10 4.38
N VAL A 224 27.88 17.51 4.94
CA VAL A 224 27.95 16.76 6.20
C VAL A 224 28.92 15.58 6.09
N LYS A 225 28.93 14.88 4.96
CA LYS A 225 29.85 13.77 4.72
C LYS A 225 31.30 14.27 4.67
N MET A 226 31.58 15.36 3.95
CA MET A 226 32.92 15.95 3.88
C MET A 226 33.44 16.37 5.25
N ILE A 227 32.59 16.97 6.09
CA ILE A 227 32.95 17.35 7.46
C ILE A 227 33.33 16.11 8.27
N ARG A 228 32.50 15.06 8.22
CA ARG A 228 32.76 13.81 8.96
C ARG A 228 34.06 13.14 8.52
N ASP A 229 34.31 13.09 7.21
CA ASP A 229 35.52 12.46 6.66
C ASP A 229 36.80 13.28 6.94
N GLN A 230 36.69 14.55 7.37
CA GLN A 230 37.82 15.37 7.85
C GLN A 230 38.11 15.21 9.35
N GLU A 231 37.16 14.67 10.13
CA GLU A 231 37.30 14.44 11.57
C GLU A 231 37.84 13.04 11.92
N GLU A 232 37.89 12.11 10.96
CA GLU A 232 38.53 10.78 11.04
C GLU A 232 40.00 10.79 10.59
#